data_AF-A8WZL3-F1
#
_entry.id   AF-A8WZL3-F1
#
_cell.length_a   1.000
_cell.length_b   1.000
_cell.length_c   1.000
_cell.angle_alpha   90.00
_cell.angle_beta   90.00
_cell.angle_gamma   90.00
#
_symmetry.space_group_name_H-M   'P 1'
#
loop_
_entity.id
_entity.type
_entity.pdbx_description
1 polymer ?
#
loop_
_entity_poly.entity_id
_entity_poly.type
_entity_poly.pdbx_seq_one_letter_code
_entity_poly.pdbx_strand_id
1 'polypeptide(L)'
;MFSFSRVVLASTVLLSPMATLALNTVEQAKQDATGLLRCWEPTEDGNYSLSKPVFELCSYMPAANNFESFHVNGVDMSSDNYENMIKMFEEQHPKHALVNLCLQEAYQLQKPAIPSQSLIRCICKRDVTYRCRSFNFWMQTRK
;
A
#
# COMPACT_ATOMS: atom_id res chain seq x y z
N MET A 1 -39.69 3.26 61.43
CA MET A 1 -39.83 2.57 60.13
C MET A 1 -38.64 2.94 59.27
N PHE A 2 -37.65 2.05 59.11
CA PHE A 2 -36.50 2.27 58.23
C PHE A 2 -36.71 1.44 56.95
N SER A 3 -36.92 2.12 55.82
CA SER A 3 -37.07 1.49 54.52
C SER A 3 -35.71 1.45 53.84
N PHE A 4 -35.09 0.26 53.78
CA PHE A 4 -33.88 0.04 53.00
C PHE A 4 -34.27 -0.23 51.55
N SER A 5 -34.18 0.79 50.69
CA SER A 5 -34.29 0.59 49.24
C SER A 5 -33.06 -0.13 48.72
N ARG A 6 -33.23 -1.37 48.28
CA ARG A 6 -32.18 -2.15 47.59
C ARG A 6 -32.03 -1.63 46.17
N VAL A 7 -30.99 -0.84 45.91
CA VAL A 7 -30.57 -0.51 44.55
C VAL A 7 -29.76 -1.70 44.02
N VAL A 8 -30.34 -2.46 43.10
CA VAL A 8 -29.64 -3.51 42.37
C VAL A 8 -28.96 -2.87 41.15
N LEU A 9 -27.65 -2.68 41.24
CA LEU A 9 -26.81 -2.28 40.10
C LEU A 9 -26.62 -3.50 39.18
N ALA A 10 -27.46 -3.61 38.14
CA ALA A 10 -27.23 -4.55 37.07
C ALA A 10 -26.16 -3.99 36.12
N SER A 11 -24.89 -4.35 36.35
CA SER A 11 -23.82 -4.08 35.40
C SER A 11 -23.99 -4.99 34.19
N THR A 12 -24.59 -4.47 33.11
CA THR A 12 -24.57 -5.13 31.80
C THR A 12 -23.17 -4.99 31.23
N VAL A 13 -22.35 -6.04 31.38
CA VAL A 13 -21.10 -6.17 30.63
C VAL A 13 -21.48 -6.41 29.17
N LEU A 14 -21.37 -5.37 28.35
CA LEU A 14 -21.42 -5.50 26.90
C LEU A 14 -20.16 -6.27 26.48
N LEU A 15 -20.27 -7.59 26.35
CA LEU A 15 -19.30 -8.41 25.63
C LEU A 15 -19.37 -8.00 24.16
N SER A 16 -18.55 -7.03 23.78
CA SER A 16 -18.29 -6.72 22.38
C SER A 16 -17.71 -7.97 21.71
N PRO A 17 -18.35 -8.57 20.69
CA PRO A 17 -17.76 -9.70 19.99
C PRO A 17 -16.76 -9.14 18.96
N MET A 18 -15.63 -8.63 19.42
CA MET A 18 -14.45 -8.50 18.57
C MET A 18 -13.57 -9.73 18.79
N ALA A 19 -14.11 -10.90 18.49
CA ALA A 19 -13.25 -11.98 18.02
C ALA A 19 -12.92 -11.65 16.56
N THR A 20 -11.98 -10.72 16.35
CA THR A 20 -11.28 -10.67 15.08
C THR A 20 -10.59 -12.02 14.95
N LEU A 21 -11.13 -12.90 14.13
CA LEU A 21 -10.44 -14.11 13.68
C LEU A 21 -9.02 -13.67 13.31
N ALA A 22 -8.02 -14.24 13.98
CA ALA A 22 -6.62 -14.01 13.63
C ALA A 22 -6.39 -14.64 12.25
N LEU A 23 -6.71 -13.88 11.20
CA LEU A 23 -6.42 -14.24 9.83
C LEU A 23 -4.91 -14.37 9.69
N ASN A 24 -4.46 -15.41 8.98
CA ASN A 24 -3.05 -15.49 8.65
C ASN A 24 -2.70 -14.42 7.61
N THR A 25 -1.41 -14.23 7.39
CA THR A 25 -0.88 -13.16 6.53
C THR A 25 -1.38 -13.21 5.08
N VAL A 26 -1.75 -14.40 4.58
CA VAL A 26 -2.22 -14.61 3.19
C VAL A 26 -3.72 -14.32 3.07
N GLU A 27 -4.50 -14.68 4.08
CA GLU A 27 -5.95 -14.47 4.07
C GLU A 27 -6.27 -13.02 4.42
N GLN A 28 -5.50 -12.44 5.35
CA GLN A 28 -5.53 -11.01 5.62
C GLN A 28 -5.16 -10.21 4.39
N ALA A 29 -4.11 -10.65 3.69
CA ALA A 29 -3.78 -10.13 2.38
C ALA A 29 -5.01 -10.17 1.45
N LYS A 30 -5.47 -11.34 1.05
CA LYS A 30 -6.58 -11.46 0.08
C LYS A 30 -7.86 -10.70 0.41
N GLN A 31 -8.23 -10.59 1.70
CA GLN A 31 -9.41 -9.81 2.12
C GLN A 31 -9.21 -8.29 1.97
N ASP A 32 -7.98 -7.85 2.20
CA ASP A 32 -7.61 -6.47 2.25
C ASP A 32 -7.23 -5.87 0.87
N ALA A 33 -7.28 -6.70 -0.18
CA ALA A 33 -7.05 -6.36 -1.59
C ALA A 33 -8.11 -5.41 -2.17
N THR A 34 -9.13 -5.08 -1.38
CA THR A 34 -10.30 -4.33 -1.77
C THR A 34 -10.22 -2.89 -1.25
N GLY A 35 -9.71 -1.97 -2.09
CA GLY A 35 -9.83 -0.54 -1.82
C GLY A 35 -8.69 0.33 -2.36
N LEU A 36 -8.97 1.63 -2.46
CA LEU A 36 -8.03 2.61 -2.97
C LEU A 36 -6.92 2.95 -1.95
N LEU A 37 -5.72 3.14 -2.48
CA LEU A 37 -4.46 3.46 -1.82
C LEU A 37 -4.25 4.94 -1.59
N ARG A 38 -3.60 5.24 -0.47
CA ARG A 38 -2.92 6.52 -0.23
C ARG A 38 -1.47 6.31 -0.59
N CYS A 39 -1.00 7.03 -1.60
CA CYS A 39 0.37 6.94 -2.09
C CYS A 39 1.16 8.15 -1.63
N TRP A 40 2.48 8.02 -1.54
CA TRP A 40 3.32 9.20 -1.35
C TRP A 40 3.42 9.95 -2.66
N GLU A 41 3.22 11.25 -2.58
CA GLU A 41 3.35 12.15 -3.71
C GLU A 41 4.26 13.31 -3.32
N PRO A 42 5.07 13.80 -4.26
CA PRO A 42 5.82 15.03 -4.06
C PRO A 42 4.84 16.20 -3.90
N THR A 43 5.17 17.08 -2.96
CA THR A 43 4.51 18.36 -2.74
C THR A 43 5.25 19.46 -3.49
N GLU A 44 4.59 20.59 -3.72
CA GLU A 44 5.20 21.75 -4.40
C GLU A 44 6.49 22.23 -3.71
N ASP A 45 6.56 22.07 -2.39
CA ASP A 45 7.72 22.43 -1.56
C ASP A 45 8.89 21.43 -1.65
N GLY A 46 8.80 20.41 -2.51
CA GLY A 46 9.81 19.35 -2.65
C GLY A 46 9.81 18.30 -1.53
N ASN A 47 8.87 18.41 -0.59
CA ASN A 47 8.63 17.38 0.44
C ASN A 47 7.70 16.28 -0.08
N TYR A 48 7.48 15.23 0.72
CA TYR A 48 6.51 14.17 0.41
C TYR A 48 5.33 14.22 1.39
N SER A 49 4.12 13.99 0.86
CA SER A 49 2.88 13.82 1.63
C SER A 49 2.08 12.60 1.15
N LEU A 50 1.22 12.05 2.02
CA LEU A 50 0.31 10.97 1.63
C LEU A 50 -0.94 11.56 0.97
N SER A 51 -1.29 11.01 -0.18
CA SER A 51 -2.50 11.40 -0.92
C SER A 51 -3.79 10.91 -0.26
N LYS A 52 -4.93 11.37 -0.80
CA LYS A 52 -6.25 10.79 -0.51
C LYS A 52 -6.29 9.33 -0.99
N PRO A 53 -7.17 8.47 -0.44
CA PRO A 53 -7.27 7.07 -0.89
C PRO A 53 -7.96 7.01 -2.25
N VAL A 54 -7.22 7.27 -3.33
CA VAL A 54 -7.77 7.41 -4.69
C VAL A 54 -7.07 6.54 -5.74
N PHE A 55 -5.93 5.93 -5.41
CA PHE A 55 -5.13 5.16 -6.36
C PHE A 55 -5.37 3.66 -6.22
N GLU A 56 -5.34 2.90 -7.30
CA GLU A 56 -5.38 1.43 -7.19
C GLU A 56 -4.00 0.84 -6.87
N LEU A 57 -2.95 1.51 -7.34
CA LEU A 57 -1.56 1.11 -7.21
C LEU A 57 -0.70 2.30 -6.79
N CYS A 58 0.34 2.08 -5.99
CA CYS A 58 1.41 3.05 -5.78
C CYS A 58 2.69 2.56 -6.45
N SER A 59 3.47 3.48 -7.02
CA SER A 59 4.79 3.19 -7.55
C SER A 59 5.92 3.79 -6.71
N TYR A 60 7.03 3.06 -6.69
CA TYR A 60 8.32 3.50 -6.22
C TYR A 60 9.36 3.20 -7.28
N MET A 61 10.23 4.17 -7.56
CA MET A 61 11.30 4.05 -8.53
C MET A 61 12.56 4.70 -7.95
N PRO A 62 13.59 3.93 -7.57
CA PRO A 62 14.87 4.52 -7.19
C PRO A 62 15.51 5.18 -8.42
N ALA A 63 16.25 6.26 -8.21
CA ALA A 63 17.01 6.86 -9.31
C ALA A 63 18.16 5.92 -9.71
N ALA A 64 18.41 5.80 -11.02
CA ALA A 64 19.40 4.87 -11.56
C ALA A 64 20.83 5.09 -11.02
N ASN A 65 21.17 6.34 -10.67
CA ASN A 65 22.55 6.74 -10.36
C ASN A 65 22.72 7.21 -8.91
N ASN A 66 21.65 7.24 -8.12
CA ASN A 66 21.70 7.75 -6.75
C ASN A 66 20.69 7.01 -5.87
N PHE A 67 21.21 6.14 -5.00
CA PHE A 67 20.44 5.34 -4.05
C PHE A 67 19.74 6.16 -2.96
N GLU A 68 20.04 7.45 -2.84
CA GLU A 68 19.39 8.36 -1.91
C GLU A 68 18.19 9.08 -2.52
N SER A 69 18.10 9.08 -3.85
CA SER A 69 16.99 9.69 -4.58
C SER A 69 16.07 8.65 -5.18
N PHE A 70 14.79 8.97 -5.19
CA PHE A 70 13.72 8.07 -5.59
C PHE A 70 12.52 8.90 -6.02
N HIS A 71 11.62 8.26 -6.75
CA HIS A 71 10.37 8.81 -7.20
C HIS A 71 9.25 7.92 -6.67
N VAL A 72 8.26 8.55 -6.05
CA VAL A 72 7.05 7.91 -5.54
C VAL A 72 5.84 8.66 -6.07
N ASN A 73 4.83 7.92 -6.47
CA ASN A 73 3.59 8.48 -6.98
C ASN A 73 2.47 7.45 -6.89
N GLY A 74 1.22 7.94 -6.89
CA GLY A 74 0.10 7.09 -7.28
C GLY A 74 0.18 6.76 -8.77
N VAL A 75 -0.18 5.53 -9.13
CA VAL A 75 -0.21 5.11 -10.53
C VAL A 75 -1.53 5.58 -11.13
N ASP A 76 -1.44 6.32 -12.23
CA ASP A 76 -2.58 6.61 -13.08
C ASP A 76 -2.87 5.39 -13.96
N MET A 77 -4.00 4.73 -13.71
CA MET A 77 -4.40 3.53 -14.45
C MET A 77 -4.67 3.80 -15.94
N SER A 78 -4.82 5.07 -16.33
CA SER A 78 -5.00 5.47 -17.73
C SER A 78 -3.69 5.73 -18.48
N SER A 79 -2.54 5.79 -17.80
CA SER A 79 -1.27 6.12 -18.44
C SER A 79 -0.65 4.98 -19.25
N ASP A 80 -1.03 3.72 -18.96
CA ASP A 80 -0.48 2.53 -19.60
C ASP A 80 -1.46 1.34 -19.47
N ASN A 81 -1.18 0.22 -20.14
CA ASN A 81 -1.92 -1.03 -19.97
C ASN A 81 -1.40 -1.83 -18.77
N TYR A 82 -2.05 -1.65 -17.63
CA TYR A 82 -1.73 -2.35 -16.38
C TYR A 82 -2.43 -3.71 -16.22
N GLU A 83 -3.19 -4.20 -17.21
CA GLU A 83 -4.03 -5.40 -17.08
C GLU A 83 -3.21 -6.63 -16.66
N ASN A 84 -2.06 -6.85 -17.29
CA ASN A 84 -1.20 -8.00 -16.98
C ASN A 84 -0.61 -7.90 -15.57
N MET A 85 -0.24 -6.70 -15.12
CA MET A 85 0.27 -6.51 -13.76
C MET A 85 -0.82 -6.76 -12.72
N ILE A 86 -2.03 -6.27 -12.97
CA ILE A 86 -3.18 -6.51 -12.10
C ILE A 86 -3.48 -8.01 -12.02
N LYS A 87 -3.47 -8.72 -13.14
CA LYS A 87 -3.65 -10.19 -13.17
C LYS A 87 -2.63 -10.92 -12.32
N MET A 88 -1.37 -10.48 -12.28
CA MET A 88 -0.36 -11.09 -11.39
C MET A 88 -0.71 -10.90 -9.90
N PHE A 89 -1.36 -9.80 -9.54
CA PHE A 89 -1.87 -9.60 -8.18
C PHE A 89 -3.14 -10.43 -7.90
N GLU A 90 -3.89 -10.85 -8.92
CA GLU A 90 -5.15 -11.60 -8.75
C GLU A 90 -4.94 -13.12 -8.83
N GLU A 91 -4.08 -13.58 -9.73
CA GLU A 91 -3.76 -15.00 -9.99
C GLU A 91 -2.74 -15.54 -8.98
N GLN A 92 -3.09 -15.45 -7.69
CA GLN A 92 -2.22 -15.92 -6.60
C GLN A 92 -2.59 -17.32 -6.15
N HIS A 93 -1.57 -18.16 -5.91
CA HIS A 93 -1.77 -19.47 -5.30
C HIS A 93 -2.47 -19.32 -3.93
N PRO A 94 -3.38 -20.23 -3.51
CA PRO A 94 -4.11 -20.14 -2.26
C PRO A 94 -3.27 -19.87 -1.01
N LYS A 95 -2.02 -20.38 -0.98
CA LYS A 95 -1.06 -20.25 0.13
C LYS A 95 -0.06 -19.09 0.01
N HIS A 96 -0.18 -18.25 -1.02
CA HIS A 96 0.72 -17.11 -1.24
C HIS A 96 -0.09 -15.84 -1.47
N ALA A 97 0.52 -14.70 -1.13
CA ALA A 97 0.01 -13.39 -1.48
C ALA A 97 1.14 -12.55 -2.11
N LEU A 98 0.86 -11.94 -3.25
CA LEU A 98 1.78 -11.02 -3.92
C LEU A 98 1.56 -9.62 -3.35
N VAL A 99 2.55 -9.12 -2.62
CA VAL A 99 2.47 -7.81 -1.93
C VAL A 99 3.10 -6.69 -2.77
N ASN A 100 4.16 -7.00 -3.53
CA ASN A 100 4.83 -6.04 -4.41
C ASN A 100 5.29 -6.73 -5.70
N LEU A 101 5.25 -6.00 -6.81
CA LEU A 101 5.79 -6.41 -8.11
C LEU A 101 6.85 -5.39 -8.53
N CYS A 102 8.10 -5.81 -8.72
CA CYS A 102 9.16 -4.95 -9.22
C CYS A 102 9.51 -5.33 -10.66
N LEU A 103 9.46 -4.35 -11.54
CA LEU A 103 9.77 -4.47 -12.96
C LEU A 103 11.10 -3.78 -13.24
N GLN A 104 11.94 -4.41 -14.07
CA GLN A 104 13.07 -3.74 -14.68
C GLN A 104 12.63 -3.29 -16.07
N GLU A 105 12.58 -1.98 -16.25
CA GLU A 105 11.99 -1.35 -17.41
C GLU A 105 13.06 -0.58 -18.18
N ALA A 106 13.08 -0.73 -19.49
CA ALA A 106 13.92 0.07 -20.38
C ALA A 106 13.08 1.24 -20.91
N TYR A 107 13.46 2.46 -20.54
CA TYR A 107 12.79 3.67 -21.02
C TYR A 107 13.72 4.49 -21.91
N GLN A 108 13.13 5.08 -22.95
CA GLN A 108 13.79 6.07 -23.79
C GLN A 108 12.95 7.35 -23.79
N LEU A 109 13.15 8.15 -22.74
CA LEU A 109 12.49 9.47 -22.60
C LEU A 109 13.21 10.58 -23.40
N GLN A 110 14.39 10.28 -23.93
CA GLN A 110 15.22 11.23 -24.67
C GLN A 110 15.21 10.94 -26.17
N LYS A 111 15.88 11.80 -26.96
CA LYS A 111 15.97 11.67 -28.42
C LYS A 111 16.47 10.27 -28.84
N PRO A 112 16.09 9.75 -30.02
CA PRO A 112 16.45 8.41 -30.50
C PRO A 112 17.95 8.09 -30.48
N ALA A 113 18.81 9.12 -30.56
CA ALA A 113 20.27 8.99 -30.55
C ALA A 113 20.87 8.69 -29.17
N ILE A 114 20.08 8.76 -28.10
CA ILE A 114 20.56 8.54 -26.72
C ILE A 114 20.14 7.15 -26.27
N PRO A 115 21.04 6.32 -25.71
CA PRO A 115 20.73 4.96 -25.29
C PRO A 115 19.56 4.92 -24.29
N SER A 116 18.73 3.88 -24.43
CA SER A 116 17.69 3.55 -23.47
C SER A 116 18.29 3.33 -22.08
N GLN A 117 17.65 3.89 -21.07
CA GLN A 117 18.06 3.70 -19.68
C GLN A 117 17.21 2.60 -19.06
N SER A 118 17.83 1.70 -18.30
CA SER A 118 17.09 0.74 -17.49
C SER A 118 16.86 1.30 -16.09
N LEU A 119 15.62 1.25 -15.63
CA LEU A 119 15.24 1.62 -14.27
C LEU A 119 14.42 0.49 -13.66
N ILE A 120 14.38 0.46 -12.33
CA ILE A 120 13.52 -0.48 -11.60
C ILE A 120 12.30 0.28 -11.13
N ARG A 121 11.10 -0.20 -11.42
CA ARG A 121 9.85 0.34 -10.89
C ARG A 121 9.16 -0.74 -10.08
N CYS A 122 8.96 -0.47 -8.81
CA CYS A 122 8.20 -1.34 -7.91
C CYS A 122 6.79 -0.79 -7.73
N ILE A 123 5.82 -1.68 -7.85
CA ILE A 123 4.40 -1.39 -7.76
C ILE A 123 3.86 -2.16 -6.57
N CYS A 124 3.05 -1.50 -5.76
CA CYS A 124 2.31 -2.14 -4.69
C CYS A 124 0.81 -1.93 -4.88
N LYS A 125 0.05 -3.02 -4.70
CA LYS A 125 -1.41 -3.03 -4.54
C LYS A 125 -1.72 -3.20 -3.05
N ARG A 126 -2.77 -2.55 -2.53
CA ARG A 126 -3.09 -2.63 -1.10
C ARG A 126 -3.44 -4.06 -0.73
N ASP A 127 -2.81 -4.53 0.34
CA ASP A 127 -3.40 -5.36 1.38
C ASP A 127 -3.17 -4.64 2.70
N VAL A 128 -4.25 -4.09 3.26
CA VAL A 128 -4.32 -3.47 4.57
C VAL A 128 -3.50 -4.28 5.58
N THR A 129 -2.84 -3.55 6.48
CA THR A 129 -1.82 -4.03 7.44
C THR A 129 -0.40 -4.18 6.88
N TYR A 130 -0.21 -4.67 5.66
CA TYR A 130 1.05 -4.50 4.93
C TYR A 130 0.95 -3.21 4.12
N ARG A 131 1.18 -2.09 4.82
CA ARG A 131 1.73 -0.88 4.17
C ARG A 131 2.73 -1.34 3.09
N CYS A 132 2.90 -0.61 2.01
CA CYS A 132 4.10 -0.74 1.18
C CYS A 132 5.31 -0.35 2.07
N ARG A 133 5.63 -1.18 3.07
CA ARG A 133 6.21 -0.81 4.37
C ARG A 133 7.69 -0.69 4.19
N SER A 134 8.29 -1.49 3.32
CA SER A 134 9.67 -1.30 2.90
C SER A 134 9.87 0.10 2.31
N PHE A 135 8.97 0.58 1.44
CA PHE A 135 9.04 1.94 0.90
C PHE A 135 8.69 3.02 1.93
N ASN A 136 7.60 2.84 2.67
CA ASN A 136 7.15 3.80 3.69
C ASN A 136 8.12 3.91 4.89
N PHE A 137 8.70 2.81 5.33
CA PHE A 137 9.69 2.74 6.41
C PHE A 137 10.98 3.40 5.96
N TRP A 138 11.49 3.04 4.77
CA TRP A 138 12.69 3.66 4.21
C TRP A 138 12.52 5.18 4.04
N MET A 139 11.34 5.63 3.59
CA MET A 139 10.95 7.05 3.54
C MET A 139 10.85 7.73 4.92
N GLN A 140 10.24 7.06 5.91
CA GLN A 140 10.11 7.61 7.27
C GLN A 140 11.45 7.67 8.01
N THR A 141 12.41 6.79 7.70
CA THR A 141 13.76 6.79 8.29
C THR A 141 14.74 7.78 7.64
N ARG A 142 14.36 8.39 6.51
CA ARG A 142 15.18 9.36 5.74
C ARG A 142 14.63 10.79 5.81
N LYS A 143 13.56 11.03 6.57
CA LYS A 143 13.09 12.38 6.94
C LYS A 143 13.94 12.97 8.05
#